data_AF-A0A4Y8CAP6-F1
#
_entry.id   AF-A0A4Y8CAP6-F1
#
_cell.length_a   1.000
_cell.length_b   1.000
_cell.length_c   1.000
_cell.angle_alpha   90.00
_cell.angle_beta   90.00
_cell.angle_gamma   90.00
#
_symmetry.space_group_name_H-M   'P 1'
#
loop_
_entity.id
_entity.type
_entity.pdbx_description
1 polymer ?
#
loop_
_entity_poly.entity_id
_entity_poly.type
_entity_poly.pdbx_seq_one_letter_code
_entity_poly.pdbx_strand_id
1 'polypeptide(L)'
;MKKSKFGTKEIKILGLSSLGGTLEFYDFIIFVFFAEYIANVFFPKDMSEFWALLNTYGAFAAGYLARPLGGIVMAHFGDKFGRKNMFMLSILLMVLPTFVL
;
A
#
# COMPACT_ATOMS: atom_id res chain seq x y z
N MET A 1 21.13 -31.71 5.25
CA MET A 1 20.21 -30.57 5.00
C MET A 1 18.97 -30.75 5.89
N LYS A 2 18.94 -30.13 7.08
CA LYS A 2 17.84 -30.29 8.05
C LYS A 2 16.64 -29.49 7.54
N LYS A 3 15.57 -30.15 7.06
CA LYS A 3 14.30 -29.49 6.75
C LYS A 3 13.74 -28.95 8.07
N SER A 4 13.87 -27.64 8.29
CA SER A 4 13.22 -26.93 9.39
C SER A 4 11.70 -27.13 9.25
N LYS A 5 11.09 -27.88 10.15
CA LYS A 5 9.62 -27.93 10.27
C LYS A 5 9.19 -26.65 10.98
N PHE A 6 8.59 -25.72 10.25
CA PHE A 6 7.96 -24.54 10.83
C PHE A 6 6.87 -24.96 11.83
N GLY A 7 6.90 -24.38 13.03
CA GLY A 7 5.86 -24.52 14.04
C GLY A 7 4.61 -23.70 13.68
N THR A 8 3.47 -24.07 14.26
CA THR A 8 2.17 -23.43 14.00
C THR A 8 2.17 -21.92 14.26
N LYS A 9 2.97 -21.45 15.22
CA LYS A 9 3.14 -20.02 15.53
C LYS A 9 3.87 -19.26 14.41
N GLU A 10 4.92 -19.85 13.84
CA GLU A 10 5.67 -19.22 12.74
C GLU A 10 4.83 -19.15 11.47
N ILE A 11 4.06 -20.19 11.16
CA ILE A 11 3.11 -20.20 10.04
C ILE A 11 2.07 -19.09 10.22
N LYS A 12 1.55 -18.91 11.45
CA LYS A 12 0.58 -17.84 11.74
C LYS A 12 1.18 -16.44 11.54
N ILE A 13 2.41 -16.22 12.01
CA ILE A 13 3.11 -14.92 11.85
C ILE A 13 3.38 -14.66 10.37
N LEU A 14 3.86 -15.67 9.63
CA LEU A 14 4.09 -15.56 8.20
C LEU A 14 2.80 -15.20 7.46
N GLY A 15 1.69 -15.88 7.77
CA GLY A 15 0.39 -15.59 7.18
C GLY A 15 -0.05 -14.14 7.44
N LEU A 16 0.08 -13.66 8.67
CA LEU A 16 -0.27 -12.28 9.01
C LEU A 16 0.60 -11.25 8.27
N SER A 17 1.90 -11.48 8.16
CA SER A 17 2.81 -10.60 7.41
C SER A 17 2.49 -10.60 5.92
N SER A 18 2.20 -11.77 5.34
CA SER A 18 1.85 -11.90 3.93
C SER A 18 0.54 -11.20 3.59
N LEU A 19 -0.46 -11.25 4.49
CA LEU A 19 -1.73 -10.54 4.29
C LEU A 19 -1.53 -9.02 4.16
N GLY A 20 -0.61 -8.43 4.92
CA GLY A 20 -0.26 -7.01 4.79
C GLY A 20 0.27 -6.70 3.38
N GLY A 21 1.16 -7.54 2.85
CA GLY A 21 1.64 -7.40 1.48
C GLY A 21 0.53 -7.59 0.44
N THR A 22 -0.35 -8.57 0.62
CA THR A 22 -1.50 -8.79 -0.28
C THR A 22 -2.44 -7.59 -0.30
N LEU A 23 -2.68 -6.96 0.85
CA LEU A 23 -3.51 -5.75 0.95
C LEU A 23 -2.91 -4.60 0.12
N GLU A 24 -1.61 -4.36 0.21
CA GLU A 24 -0.97 -3.34 -0.62
C GLU A 24 -1.14 -3.60 -2.13
N PHE A 25 -0.99 -4.86 -2.56
CA PHE A 25 -1.22 -5.22 -3.97
C PHE A 25 -2.67 -5.09 -4.39
N TYR A 26 -3.61 -5.37 -3.48
CA TYR A 26 -5.04 -5.22 -3.73
C TYR A 26 -5.39 -3.78 -4.08
N ASP A 27 -4.92 -2.81 -3.28
CA ASP A 27 -5.17 -1.38 -3.52
C ASP A 27 -4.59 -0.91 -4.86
N PHE A 28 -3.42 -1.40 -5.24
CA PHE A 28 -2.80 -1.07 -6.52
C PHE A 28 -3.60 -1.57 -7.71
N ILE A 29 -4.07 -2.80 -7.62
CA ILE A 29 -4.88 -3.39 -8.67
C ILE A 29 -6.17 -2.60 -8.81
N ILE A 30 -6.86 -2.32 -7.70
CA ILE A 30 -8.08 -1.52 -7.71
C ILE A 30 -7.84 -0.14 -8.31
N PHE A 31 -6.78 0.55 -7.91
CA PHE A 31 -6.48 1.87 -8.47
C PHE A 31 -6.37 1.84 -9.99
N VAL A 32 -5.63 0.87 -10.55
CA VAL A 32 -5.48 0.71 -12.00
C VAL A 32 -6.81 0.40 -12.69
N PHE A 33 -7.62 -0.49 -12.11
CA PHE A 33 -8.95 -0.80 -12.65
C PHE A 33 -9.90 0.40 -12.65
N PHE A 34 -9.79 1.27 -11.64
CA PHE A 34 -10.63 2.45 -11.50
C PHE A 34 -10.01 3.74 -12.06
N ALA A 35 -8.82 3.68 -12.66
CA ALA A 35 -8.07 4.87 -13.09
C ALA A 35 -8.88 5.75 -14.06
N GLU A 36 -9.62 5.16 -14.99
CA GLU A 36 -10.48 5.89 -15.92
C GLU A 36 -11.64 6.61 -15.21
N TYR A 37 -12.27 5.95 -14.22
CA TYR A 37 -13.32 6.56 -13.41
C TYR A 37 -12.77 7.70 -12.55
N ILE A 38 -11.60 7.51 -11.93
CA ILE A 38 -10.91 8.54 -11.15
C ILE A 38 -10.55 9.72 -12.06
N ALA A 39 -10.04 9.46 -13.27
CA ALA A 39 -9.71 10.51 -14.23
C ALA A 39 -10.94 11.39 -14.56
N ASN A 40 -12.07 10.76 -14.85
CA ASN A 40 -13.31 11.45 -15.21
C ASN A 40 -13.97 12.24 -14.06
N VAL A 41 -13.74 11.81 -12.81
CA VAL A 41 -14.33 12.45 -11.62
C VAL A 41 -13.46 13.58 -11.09
N PHE A 42 -12.13 13.40 -11.07
CA PHE A 42 -11.22 14.35 -10.42
C PHE A 42 -10.63 15.40 -11.38
N PHE A 43 -10.63 15.16 -12.69
CA PHE A 43 -10.11 16.11 -13.68
C PHE A 43 -11.22 16.79 -14.48
N PRO A 44 -10.99 18.03 -14.98
CA PRO A 44 -11.98 18.77 -15.74
C PRO A 44 -12.39 18.06 -17.05
N LYS A 45 -13.67 18.14 -17.42
CA LYS A 45 -14.22 17.46 -18.63
C LYS A 45 -13.73 18.08 -19.95
N ASP A 46 -13.24 19.30 -19.91
CA ASP A 46 -12.62 20.02 -21.02
C ASP A 46 -11.15 19.61 -21.25
N MET A 47 -10.55 18.87 -20.31
CA MET A 47 -9.24 18.26 -20.50
C MET A 47 -9.34 17.04 -21.44
N SER A 48 -8.36 16.89 -22.33
CA SER A 48 -8.26 15.67 -23.15
C SER A 48 -8.08 14.44 -22.25
N GLU A 49 -8.79 13.36 -22.59
CA GLU A 49 -8.79 12.08 -21.90
C GLU A 49 -7.38 11.54 -21.62
N PHE A 50 -6.47 11.70 -22.60
CA PHE A 50 -5.08 11.29 -22.46
C PHE A 50 -4.39 12.00 -21.28
N TRP A 51 -4.56 13.32 -21.16
CA TRP A 51 -3.93 14.11 -20.10
C TRP A 51 -4.55 13.84 -18.73
N ALA A 52 -5.87 13.64 -18.67
CA ALA A 52 -6.55 13.29 -17.43
C ALA A 52 -6.06 11.93 -16.90
N LEU A 53 -5.99 10.92 -17.77
CA LEU A 53 -5.53 9.58 -17.40
C LEU A 53 -4.03 9.58 -17.04
N LEU A 54 -3.20 10.31 -17.80
CA LEU A 54 -1.78 10.46 -17.48
C LEU A 54 -1.57 11.11 -16.12
N ASN A 55 -2.35 12.12 -15.76
CA ASN A 55 -2.29 12.76 -14.45
C ASN A 55 -2.77 11.81 -13.33
N THR A 56 -3.80 10.99 -13.56
CA THR A 56 -4.22 9.96 -12.60
C THR A 56 -3.10 8.96 -12.32
N TYR A 57 -2.46 8.43 -13.37
CA TYR A 57 -1.28 7.56 -13.18
C TYR A 57 -0.08 8.31 -12.59
N GLY A 58 0.08 9.59 -12.92
CA GLY A 58 1.10 10.45 -12.34
C GLY A 58 0.93 10.65 -10.83
N ALA A 59 -0.31 10.85 -10.36
CA ALA A 59 -0.65 10.92 -8.95
C ALA A 59 -0.35 9.59 -8.23
N PHE A 60 -0.68 8.46 -8.86
CA PHE A 60 -0.31 7.14 -8.35
C PHE A 60 1.21 6.96 -8.24
N ALA A 61 1.95 7.31 -9.28
CA ALA A 61 3.42 7.23 -9.28
C ALA A 61 4.03 8.14 -8.21
N ALA A 62 3.53 9.37 -8.05
CA ALA A 62 3.97 10.28 -7.01
C ALA A 62 3.70 9.73 -5.60
N GLY A 63 2.52 9.14 -5.38
CA GLY A 63 2.20 8.44 -4.13
C GLY A 63 3.10 7.22 -3.90
N TYR A 64 3.43 6.48 -4.97
CA TYR A 64 4.35 5.35 -4.90
C TYR A 64 5.77 5.76 -4.49
N LEU A 65 6.24 6.93 -4.92
CA LEU A 65 7.54 7.50 -4.50
C LEU A 65 7.59 7.86 -3.01
N ALA A 66 6.44 7.97 -2.33
CA ALA A 66 6.42 8.10 -0.88
C ALA A 66 6.87 6.82 -0.16
N ARG A 67 6.88 5.65 -0.83
CA ARG A 67 7.22 4.36 -0.22
C ARG A 67 8.67 4.27 0.28
N PRO A 68 9.71 4.65 -0.47
CA PRO A 68 11.07 4.72 0.07
C PRO A 68 11.17 5.57 1.33
N LEU A 69 10.51 6.74 1.34
CA LEU A 69 10.49 7.63 2.50
C LEU A 69 9.77 6.99 3.69
N GLY A 70 8.59 6.40 3.45
CA GLY A 70 7.85 5.63 4.44
C GLY A 70 8.67 4.46 4.98
N GLY A 71 9.38 3.73 4.12
CA GLY A 71 10.24 2.61 4.50
C GLY A 71 11.38 3.03 5.42
N ILE A 72 12.05 4.14 5.13
CA ILE A 72 13.12 4.70 5.99
C ILE A 72 12.57 5.08 7.36
N VAL A 73 11.46 5.81 7.39
CA VAL A 73 10.82 6.26 8.63
C VAL A 73 10.33 5.06 9.45
N MET A 74 9.59 4.15 8.83
CA MET A 74 9.04 2.96 9.48
C MET A 74 10.14 2.00 9.94
N ALA A 75 11.26 1.89 9.22
CA ALA A 75 12.42 1.10 9.64
C ALA A 75 13.09 1.70 10.88
N HIS A 76 13.35 3.02 10.89
CA HIS A 76 13.96 3.68 12.03
C HIS A 76 13.12 3.52 13.31
N PHE A 77 11.81 3.74 13.22
CA PHE A 77 10.91 3.55 14.34
C PHE A 77 10.67 2.06 14.66
N GLY A 78 10.76 1.17 13.67
CA GLY A 78 10.62 -0.28 13.83
C GLY A 78 11.74 -0.91 14.63
N ASP A 79 12.96 -0.42 14.48
CA ASP A 79 14.10 -0.88 15.26
C ASP A 79 14.08 -0.32 16.69
N LYS A 80 13.46 0.85 16.93
CA LYS A 80 13.36 1.48 18.27
C LYS A 80 12.14 1.03 19.09
N PHE A 81 10.97 0.94 18.48
CA PHE A 81 9.67 0.69 19.15
C PHE A 81 9.09 -0.71 18.90
N GLY A 82 9.80 -1.53 18.10
CA GLY A 82 9.45 -2.91 17.81
C GLY A 82 8.68 -3.09 16.51
N ARG A 83 9.08 -4.12 15.74
CA ARG A 83 8.58 -4.41 14.39
C ARG A 83 7.07 -4.72 14.32
N LYS A 84 6.52 -5.38 15.34
CA LYS A 84 5.08 -5.71 15.40
C LYS A 84 4.22 -4.45 15.46
N ASN A 85 4.61 -3.47 16.28
CA ASN A 85 3.83 -2.24 16.47
C ASN A 85 3.85 -1.40 15.19
N MET A 86 5.01 -1.30 14.54
CA MET A 86 5.13 -0.60 13.26
C MET A 86 4.36 -1.28 12.13
N PHE A 87 4.34 -2.62 12.10
CA PHE A 87 3.50 -3.36 11.15
C PHE A 87 2.01 -3.04 11.34
N MET A 88 1.51 -3.04 12.58
CA MET A 88 0.11 -2.66 12.84
C MET A 88 -0.18 -1.20 12.50
N LEU A 89 0.75 -0.28 12.77
CA LEU A 89 0.62 1.12 12.39
C LEU A 89 0.53 1.28 10.86
N SER A 90 1.35 0.54 10.10
CA SER A 90 1.31 0.55 8.64
C SER A 90 -0.05 0.12 8.10
N ILE A 91 -0.62 -0.96 8.64
CA ILE A 91 -1.97 -1.42 8.27
C ILE A 91 -3.01 -0.36 8.64
N LEU A 92 -2.90 0.25 9.82
CA LEU A 92 -3.84 1.27 10.27
C LEU A 92 -3.82 2.53 9.38
N LEU A 93 -2.62 2.96 8.95
CA LEU A 93 -2.46 4.08 8.03
C LEU A 93 -2.99 3.77 6.62
N MET A 94 -3.00 2.52 6.21
CA MET A 94 -3.58 2.09 4.93
C MET A 94 -5.12 2.11 4.98
N VAL A 95 -5.72 1.68 6.10
CA VAL A 95 -7.19 1.59 6.26
C VAL A 95 -7.82 2.97 6.55
N LEU A 96 -7.09 3.87 7.20
CA LEU A 96 -7.58 5.20 7.58
C LEU A 96 -8.17 6.00 6.40
N PRO A 97 -7.47 6.17 5.26
CA PRO A 97 -8.00 6.88 4.09
C PRO A 97 -9.31 6.29 3.57
N THR A 98 -9.44 4.96 3.56
CA THR A 98 -10.65 4.26 3.11
C THR A 98 -11.85 4.49 4.02
N PHE A 99 -11.62 4.75 5.31
CA PHE A 99 -12.70 5.04 6.27
C PHE A 99 -13.10 6.52 6.30
N VAL A 100 -12.18 7.42 5.93
CA VAL A 100 -12.40 8.87 5.98
C VAL A 100 -13.08 9.38 4.70
N LEU A 101 -12.88 8.71 3.57
CA LEU A 101 -13.55 8.94 2.29
C LEU A 101 -14.91 8.24 2.23
#